data_AF-A0A6I3KLG2-F1
#
_entry.id   AF-A0A6I3KLG2-F1
#
_cell.length_a   1.000
_cell.length_b   1.000
_cell.length_c   1.000
_cell.angle_alpha   90.00
_cell.angle_beta   90.00
_cell.angle_gamma   90.00
#
_symmetry.space_group_name_H-M   'P 1'
#
loop_
_entity.id
_entity.type
_entity.pdbx_description
1 polymer ?
#
loop_
_entity_poly.entity_id
_entity_poly.type
_entity_poly.pdbx_seq_one_letter_code
_entity_poly.pdbx_strand_id
1 'polypeptide(L)' 'MNDQQPYRMLIRHSIIGLPPGATHKLRFDQIGDVFPPGMVGNDIHPHAMADLRAFADDVGCAVTKDDALKVFVFRKRD' A
#
# COMPACT_ATOMS: atom_id res chain seq x y z
N MET A 1 -2.13 24.18 6.40
CA MET A 1 -1.72 23.79 5.03
C MET A 1 -1.45 22.30 5.07
N ASN A 2 -2.36 21.49 4.52
CA ASN A 2 -2.33 20.02 4.65
C ASN A 2 -2.38 19.41 3.23
N ASP A 3 -1.51 19.91 2.36
CA ASP A 3 -1.38 19.54 0.95
C ASP A 3 -0.77 18.14 0.72
N GLN A 4 -0.57 17.34 1.77
CA GLN A 4 -0.13 15.95 1.66
C GLN A 4 -1.28 14.98 1.35
N GLN A 5 -2.55 15.38 1.53
CA GLN A 5 -3.70 14.48 1.30
C GLN A 5 -3.97 14.02 -0.15
N PRO A 6 -3.72 14.81 -1.22
CA PRO A 6 -4.11 14.39 -2.58
C PRO A 6 -3.27 13.20 -3.08
N TYR A 7 -1.98 13.15 -2.75
CA TYR A 7 -1.09 12.07 -3.18
C TYR A 7 -1.45 10.73 -2.50
N ARG A 8 -1.91 10.80 -1.25
CA ARG A 8 -2.37 9.65 -0.46
C ARG A 8 -3.60 8.97 -1.05
N MET A 9 -4.60 9.79 -1.41
CA MET A 9 -5.81 9.29 -2.08
C MET A 9 -5.49 8.69 -3.46
N LEU A 10 -4.56 9.29 -4.19
CA LEU A 10 -4.13 8.81 -5.52
C LEU A 10 -3.55 7.39 -5.48
N ILE A 11 -2.63 7.11 -4.54
CA ILE A 11 -2.03 5.77 -4.43
C ILE A 11 -3.09 4.74 -4.02
N ARG A 12 -3.91 5.08 -3.02
CA ARG A 12 -5.00 4.20 -2.56
C ARG A 12 -5.98 3.87 -3.70
N HIS A 13 -6.40 4.88 -4.46
CA HIS A 13 -7.28 4.70 -5.63
C HIS A 13 -6.60 3.88 -6.73
N SER A 14 -5.29 4.05 -6.93
CA SER A 14 -4.53 3.27 -7.92
C SER A 14 -4.52 1.78 -7.57
N ILE A 15 -4.45 1.41 -6.28
CA ILE A 15 -4.49 0.01 -5.85
C ILE A 15 -5.91 -0.56 -5.92
N ILE A 16 -6.93 0.22 -5.51
CA ILE A 16 -8.34 -0.18 -5.58
C ILE A 16 -8.75 -0.47 -7.04
N GLY A 17 -8.37 0.44 -7.95
CA GLY A 17 -8.72 0.41 -9.37
C GLY A 17 -7.86 -0.51 -10.22
N LEU A 18 -6.98 -1.34 -9.63
CA LEU A 18 -6.20 -2.31 -10.39
C LEU A 18 -7.13 -3.28 -11.16
N PRO A 19 -6.91 -3.49 -12.47
CA PRO A 19 -7.61 -4.53 -13.20
C PRO A 19 -7.15 -5.92 -12.74
N PRO A 20 -7.97 -6.98 -12.92
CA PRO A 20 -7.60 -8.35 -12.61
C PRO A 20 -6.24 -8.75 -13.17
N GLY A 21 -5.41 -9.42 -12.36
CA GLY A 21 -4.06 -9.83 -12.73
C GLY A 21 -3.00 -8.72 -12.74
N ALA A 22 -3.38 -7.44 -12.65
CA ALA A 22 -2.41 -6.34 -12.61
C ALA A 22 -1.72 -6.20 -11.25
N THR A 23 -0.56 -5.53 -11.27
CA THR A 23 0.24 -5.31 -10.06
C THR A 23 0.54 -3.84 -9.84
N HIS A 24 0.63 -3.42 -8.58
CA HIS A 24 1.08 -2.10 -8.15
C HIS A 24 2.22 -2.24 -7.15
N LYS A 25 3.28 -1.46 -7.34
CA LYS A 25 4.44 -1.44 -6.44
C LYS A 25 4.37 -0.18 -5.57
N LEU A 26 4.29 -0.39 -4.26
CA LEU A 26 4.31 0.66 -3.25
C LEU A 26 5.67 0.65 -2.55
N ARG A 27 6.45 1.73 -2.61
CA ARG A 27 7.74 1.77 -1.91
C ARG A 27 7.56 1.84 -0.39
N PHE A 28 8.56 1.37 0.35
CA PHE A 28 8.52 1.36 1.82
C PHE A 28 8.42 2.77 2.43
N ASP A 29 9.02 3.77 1.79
CA ASP A 29 8.93 5.16 2.20
C ASP A 29 7.55 5.78 1.89
N GLN A 30 6.76 5.16 1.01
CA GLN A 30 5.43 5.61 0.61
C GLN A 30 4.29 4.97 1.41
N ILE A 31 4.57 4.10 2.40
CA ILE A 31 3.49 3.48 3.18
C ILE A 31 2.71 4.52 3.98
N GLY A 32 3.40 5.51 4.54
CA GLY A 32 2.77 6.63 5.25
C GLY A 32 1.86 7.48 4.35
N ASP A 33 1.91 7.28 3.03
CA ASP A 33 0.99 7.89 2.09
C ASP A 33 -0.25 7.04 1.82
N VAL A 34 -0.24 5.73 2.09
CA VAL A 34 -1.44 4.88 1.93
C VAL A 34 -2.26 4.85 3.21
N PHE A 35 -1.62 5.02 4.36
CA PHE A 35 -2.26 4.92 5.67
C PHE A 35 -2.32 6.27 6.39
N PRO A 36 -3.30 6.48 7.29
CA PRO A 36 -3.38 7.70 8.08
C PRO A 36 -2.08 7.98 8.84
N PRO A 37 -1.75 9.26 9.10
CA PRO A 37 -0.65 9.59 10.00
C PRO A 37 -0.87 8.91 11.36
N GLY A 38 0.08 8.05 11.77
CA GLY A 38 0.01 7.29 13.02
C GLY A 38 -0.25 5.78 12.88
N MET A 39 -0.65 5.29 11.70
CA MET A 39 -0.83 3.84 11.46
C MET A 39 0.43 3.16 10.91
N VAL A 40 1.23 3.82 10.07
CA VAL A 40 2.45 3.20 9.54
C VAL A 40 3.61 4.19 9.54
N GLY A 41 4.39 4.14 10.62
CA GLY A 41 5.69 4.81 10.69
C GLY A 41 6.77 3.86 10.20
N ASN A 42 7.16 3.96 8.93
CA ASN A 42 8.27 3.23 8.33
C ASN A 42 8.08 1.69 8.26
N ASP A 43 8.88 1.03 7.42
CA ASP A 43 8.96 -0.44 7.32
C ASP A 43 9.39 -1.15 8.62
N ILE A 44 9.81 -0.37 9.62
CA ILE A 44 10.13 -0.77 11.00
C ILE A 44 8.86 -0.92 11.85
N HIS A 45 7.68 -0.50 11.38
CA HIS A 45 6.45 -0.68 12.14
C HIS A 45 6.06 -2.18 12.17
N PRO A 46 5.99 -2.83 13.35
CA PRO A 46 5.76 -4.27 13.46
C PRO A 46 4.42 -4.73 12.88
N HIS A 47 3.49 -3.80 12.64
CA HIS A 47 2.16 -4.07 12.09
C HIS A 47 1.96 -3.62 10.64
N ALA A 48 2.95 -2.98 9.99
CA ALA A 48 2.80 -2.48 8.62
C ALA A 48 2.34 -3.55 7.63
N MET A 49 2.93 -4.76 7.74
CA MET A 49 2.54 -5.91 6.91
C MET A 49 1.12 -6.39 7.17
N ALA A 50 0.65 -6.34 8.42
CA ALA A 50 -0.71 -6.74 8.77
C ALA A 50 -1.74 -5.75 8.22
N ASP A 51 -1.47 -4.45 8.34
CA ASP A 51 -2.34 -3.39 7.82
C ASP A 51 -2.40 -3.39 6.29
N LEU A 52 -1.24 -3.57 5.63
CA LEU A 52 -1.15 -3.73 4.18
C LEU A 52 -1.94 -4.95 3.71
N ARG A 53 -1.91 -6.04 4.47
CA ARG A 53 -2.64 -7.27 4.14
C ARG A 53 -4.14 -7.11 4.32
N ALA A 54 -4.58 -6.50 5.42
CA ALA A 54 -5.99 -6.16 5.63
C ALA A 54 -6.53 -5.26 4.52
N PHE A 55 -5.78 -4.22 4.14
CA PHE A 55 -6.15 -3.35 3.01
C PHE A 55 -6.17 -4.11 1.68
N ALA A 56 -5.17 -4.96 1.41
CA ALA A 56 -5.13 -5.77 0.21
C ALA A 56 -6.35 -6.70 0.13
N ASP A 57 -6.71 -7.36 1.23
CA ASP A 57 -7.88 -8.24 1.30
C ASP A 57 -9.18 -7.48 1.02
N ASP A 58 -9.37 -6.30 1.61
CA ASP A 58 -10.54 -5.42 1.40
C ASP A 58 -10.74 -5.04 -0.07
N VAL A 59 -9.64 -4.81 -0.79
CA VAL A 59 -9.67 -4.39 -2.21
C VAL A 59 -9.49 -5.56 -3.19
N GLY A 60 -9.51 -6.80 -2.72
CA GLY A 60 -9.38 -7.99 -3.57
C GLY A 60 -7.98 -8.17 -4.18
N CYS A 61 -6.95 -7.73 -3.48
CA CYS A 61 -5.54 -7.88 -3.83
C CYS A 61 -4.84 -8.91 -2.93
N ALA A 62 -3.76 -9.49 -3.42
CA ALA A 62 -2.70 -10.08 -2.59
C ALA A 62 -1.58 -9.06 -2.44
N VAL A 63 -0.92 -8.99 -1.28
CA VAL A 63 0.25 -8.15 -1.08
C VAL A 63 1.44 -9.00 -0.63
N THR A 64 2.60 -8.74 -1.22
CA THR A 64 3.87 -9.36 -0.82
C THR A 64 4.92 -8.29 -0.55
N LYS A 65 5.88 -8.61 0.31
CA LYS A 65 7.05 -7.76 0.57
C LYS A 65 8.20 -8.20 -0.33
N ASP A 66 8.83 -7.25 -1.00
CA ASP A 66 10.08 -7.44 -1.74
C ASP A 66 11.16 -6.55 -1.11
N ASP A 67 11.97 -7.14 -0.23
CA ASP A 67 13.05 -6.45 0.47
C ASP A 67 14.21 -6.05 -0.46
N ALA A 68 14.44 -6.78 -1.55
CA ALA A 68 15.51 -6.48 -2.50
C ALA A 68 15.20 -5.18 -3.27
N LEU A 69 13.93 -4.99 -3.63
CA LEU A 69 13.45 -3.79 -4.30
C LEU A 69 12.93 -2.71 -3.33
N LYS A 70 12.82 -3.01 -2.04
CA LYS A 70 12.24 -2.15 -0.99
C LYS A 70 10.82 -1.69 -1.33
N VAL A 71 9.99 -2.62 -1.81
CA VAL A 71 8.58 -2.36 -2.20
C VAL A 71 7.62 -3.42 -1.66
N PHE A 72 6.37 -3.02 -1.48
CA PHE A 72 5.23 -3.92 -1.38
C PHE A 72 4.58 -4.06 -2.73
N VAL A 73 4.31 -5.30 -3.14
CA VAL A 73 3.71 -5.61 -4.42
C VAL A 73 2.27 -6.02 -4.17
N PHE A 74 1.33 -5.18 -4.58
CA PHE A 74 -0.08 -5.52 -4.64
C PHE A 74 -0.36 -6.19 -5.97
N ARG A 75 -1.10 -7.30 -5.97
CA ARG A 75 -1.58 -8.01 -7.15
C ARG A 75 -3.09 -8.19 -7.04
N LYS A 76 -3.85 -7.69 -8.02
CA LYS A 76 -5.30 -7.91 -8.05
C LYS A 76 -5.59 -9.39 -8.29
N ARG A 77 -6.49 -9.97 -7.49
CA ARG A 77 -7.00 -11.34 -7.70
C ARG A 77 -7.91 -11.34 -8.93
N ASP A 78 -7.90 -12.45 -9.66
CA ASP A 78 -8.78 -12.70 -10.81
C ASP A 78 -10.23 -12.94 -10.37
#